data_AF-X0ZR93-F1
#
_entry.id   AF-X0ZR93-F1
#
_cell.length_a   1.000
_cell.length_b   1.000
_cell.length_c   1.000
_cell.angle_alpha   90.00
_cell.angle_beta   90.00
_cell.angle_gamma   90.00
#
_symmetry.space_group_name_H-M   'P 1'
#
loop_
_entity.id
_entity.type
_entity.pdbx_description
1 polymer ?
#
loop_
_entity_poly.entity_id
_entity_poly.type
_entity_poly.pdbx_seq_one_letter_code
_entity_poly.pdbx_strand_id
1 'polypeptide(L)'
;MKIVIGSDHTGFNYKSRLIELVKSMGHAILDIGTNSCQSVDYPDFGEKGARAVACGKADIGILICGTGIGMDMVANKIKGIRTAVSKVHTQYPVSTV
;
A
#
# COMPACT_ATOMS: atom_id res chain seq x y z
N MET A 1 2.47 16.05 -1.32
CA MET A 1 2.47 14.94 -0.35
C MET A 1 3.33 13.81 -0.88
N LYS A 2 3.98 13.09 0.03
CA LYS A 2 4.76 11.89 -0.25
C LYS A 2 3.95 10.68 0.18
N ILE A 3 3.63 9.81 -0.77
CA ILE A 3 2.75 8.66 -0.60
C ILE A 3 3.59 7.40 -0.73
N VAL A 4 3.56 6.53 0.29
CA VAL A 4 4.15 5.19 0.17
C VAL A 4 3.13 4.26 -0.47
N ILE A 5 3.51 3.53 -1.50
CA ILE A 5 2.63 2.58 -2.19
C ILE A 5 3.29 1.22 -2.19
N GLY A 6 2.57 0.21 -1.73
CA GLY A 6 3.02 -1.17 -1.71
C GLY A 6 1.92 -2.15 -2.11
N SER A 7 2.32 -3.30 -2.63
CA SER A 7 1.40 -4.41 -2.88
C SER A 7 2.05 -5.76 -2.71
N ASP A 8 1.24 -6.79 -2.48
CA ASP A 8 1.65 -8.15 -2.79
C ASP A 8 1.56 -8.44 -4.31
N HIS A 9 1.80 -9.68 -4.69
CA HIS A 9 1.75 -10.15 -6.07
C HIS A 9 0.37 -10.01 -6.72
N THR A 10 -0.71 -10.14 -5.95
CA THR A 10 -2.08 -10.02 -6.45
C THR A 10 -2.43 -8.56 -6.79
N GLY A 11 -1.86 -7.60 -6.06
CA GLY A 11 -2.08 -6.18 -6.25
C GLY A 11 -1.14 -5.49 -7.25
N PHE A 12 -0.13 -6.19 -7.79
CA PHE A 12 0.95 -5.58 -8.58
C PHE A 12 0.45 -4.75 -9.78
N ASN A 13 -0.44 -5.31 -10.60
CA ASN A 13 -0.97 -4.62 -11.78
C ASN A 13 -1.76 -3.35 -11.41
N TYR A 14 -2.49 -3.40 -10.30
CA TYR A 14 -3.26 -2.26 -9.80
C TYR A 14 -2.34 -1.18 -9.23
N LYS A 15 -1.32 -1.59 -8.47
CA LYS A 15 -0.28 -0.72 -7.91
C LYS A 15 0.37 0.13 -8.99
N SER A 16 0.76 -0.47 -10.11
CA SER A 16 1.42 0.24 -11.22
C SER A 16 0.54 1.35 -11.81
N ARG A 17 -0.75 1.07 -12.04
CA ARG A 17 -1.72 2.07 -12.53
C ARG A 17 -1.96 3.18 -11.51
N LEU A 18 -2.05 2.82 -10.23
CA LEU A 18 -2.24 3.78 -9.14
C LEU A 18 -1.03 4.72 -9.02
N ILE A 19 0.18 4.20 -9.18
CA ILE A 19 1.42 4.99 -9.17
C ILE A 19 1.39 6.07 -10.27
N GLU A 20 0.96 5.72 -11.48
CA GLU A 20 0.84 6.68 -12.59
C GLU A 20 -0.20 7.77 -12.29
N LEU A 21 -1.37 7.36 -11.78
CA LEU A 21 -2.44 8.31 -11.41
C LEU A 21 -1.96 9.27 -10.31
N VAL A 22 -1.39 8.75 -9.24
CA VAL A 22 -0.93 9.57 -8.11
C VAL A 22 0.19 10.52 -8.53
N LYS A 23 1.09 10.10 -9.43
CA LYS A 23 2.09 10.99 -10.05
C LYS A 23 1.44 12.09 -10.88
N SER A 24 0.42 11.79 -11.69
CA SER A 24 -0.29 12.80 -12.48
C SER A 24 -1.00 13.86 -11.63
N MET A 25 -1.33 13.52 -10.38
CA MET A 25 -1.89 14.44 -9.38
C MET A 25 -0.81 15.30 -8.67
N GLY A 26 0.46 15.16 -9.04
CA GLY A 26 1.57 15.95 -8.49
C GLY A 26 2.09 15.47 -7.13
N HIS A 27 1.82 14.23 -6.75
CA HIS A 27 2.32 13.65 -5.51
C HIS A 27 3.64 12.88 -5.71
N ALA A 28 4.51 12.93 -4.71
CA ALA A 28 5.74 12.14 -4.70
C ALA A 28 5.43 10.71 -4.24
N ILE A 29 6.05 9.71 -4.87
CA ILE A 29 5.77 8.30 -4.57
C ILE A 29 7.02 7.62 -4.02
N LEU A 30 6.82 6.88 -2.93
CA LEU A 30 7.75 5.88 -2.42
C LEU A 30 7.17 4.49 -2.73
N ASP A 31 7.62 3.88 -3.83
CA ASP A 31 7.24 2.50 -4.16
C ASP A 31 8.09 1.50 -3.37
N ILE A 32 7.44 0.66 -2.55
CA ILE A 32 8.11 -0.36 -1.72
C ILE A 32 7.98 -1.78 -2.28
N GLY A 33 7.49 -1.90 -3.52
CA GLY A 33 7.24 -3.17 -4.19
C GLY A 33 5.85 -3.75 -3.87
N THR A 34 5.54 -4.96 -4.31
CA THR A 34 6.38 -5.87 -5.11
C THR A 34 6.61 -5.35 -6.54
N ASN A 35 7.60 -5.90 -7.24
CA ASN A 35 8.00 -5.48 -8.59
C ASN A 35 7.65 -6.51 -9.67
N SER A 36 6.88 -7.55 -9.32
CA SER A 36 6.42 -8.56 -10.27
C SER A 36 5.15 -9.28 -9.78
N CYS A 37 4.54 -10.07 -10.65
CA CYS A 37 3.42 -10.97 -10.30
C CYS A 37 3.88 -12.27 -9.61
N GLN A 38 5.17 -12.43 -9.29
CA GLN A 38 5.66 -13.62 -8.59
C GLN A 38 5.14 -13.62 -7.16
N SER A 39 4.75 -14.80 -6.68
CA SER A 39 4.24 -14.98 -5.31
C SER A 39 5.20 -14.40 -4.28
N VAL A 40 4.65 -13.58 -3.39
CA VAL A 40 5.33 -12.94 -2.27
C VAL A 40 4.36 -12.78 -1.11
N ASP A 41 4.90 -12.62 0.09
CA ASP A 41 4.13 -12.48 1.31
C ASP A 41 3.74 -11.02 1.56
N TYR A 42 2.45 -10.77 1.69
CA TYR A 42 1.91 -9.43 1.95
C TYR A 42 2.41 -8.77 3.26
N PRO A 43 2.71 -9.48 4.38
CA PRO A 43 3.16 -8.84 5.61
C PRO A 43 4.42 -8.01 5.45
N ASP A 44 5.36 -8.44 4.60
CA ASP A 44 6.61 -7.72 4.36
C ASP A 44 6.36 -6.31 3.83
N PHE A 45 5.41 -6.17 2.92
CA PHE A 45 5.05 -4.87 2.33
C PHE A 45 4.15 -4.06 3.26
N GLY A 46 3.24 -4.73 3.98
CA GLY A 46 2.40 -4.09 4.98
C GLY A 46 3.21 -3.42 6.08
N GLU A 47 4.18 -4.13 6.64
CA GLU A 47 5.08 -3.60 7.66
C GLU A 47 5.97 -2.48 7.11
N LYS A 48 6.58 -2.66 5.93
CA LYS A 48 7.42 -1.63 5.30
C LYS A 48 6.66 -0.32 5.09
N GLY A 49 5.43 -0.39 4.57
CA GLY A 49 4.59 0.79 4.32
C GLY A 49 4.15 1.47 5.61
N ALA A 50 3.64 0.68 6.56
CA ALA A 50 3.23 1.20 7.86
C ALA A 50 4.39 1.86 8.61
N ARG A 51 5.58 1.25 8.63
CA ARG A 51 6.78 1.87 9.21
C ARG A 51 7.18 3.14 8.48
N ALA A 52 7.09 3.18 7.16
CA ALA A 52 7.43 4.38 6.39
C ALA A 52 6.56 5.58 6.78
N VAL A 53 5.26 5.38 6.99
CA VAL A 53 4.37 6.43 7.51
C VAL A 53 4.69 6.75 8.97
N ALA A 54 4.85 5.74 9.83
CA ALA A 54 5.08 5.93 11.27
C ALA A 54 6.36 6.72 11.57
N CYS A 55 7.40 6.58 10.74
CA CYS A 55 8.67 7.31 10.89
C CYS A 55 8.74 8.61 10.08
N GLY A 56 7.64 9.06 9.46
CA GLY A 56 7.59 10.29 8.68
C GLY A 56 8.33 10.25 7.34
N LYS A 57 8.66 9.05 6.83
CA LYS A 57 9.22 8.90 5.48
C LYS A 57 8.17 9.11 4.39
N ALA A 58 6.89 8.97 4.72
CA ALA A 58 5.75 9.27 3.88
C ALA A 58 4.62 9.88 4.73
N ASP A 59 3.77 10.69 4.12
CA ASP A 59 2.64 11.35 4.79
C ASP A 59 1.46 10.39 4.97
N ILE A 60 1.21 9.56 3.96
CA ILE A 60 0.16 8.53 3.93
C ILE A 60 0.68 7.29 3.20
N GLY A 61 0.04 6.14 3.42
CA GLY A 61 0.36 4.91 2.69
C GLY A 61 -0.85 4.24 2.05
N ILE A 62 -0.62 3.61 0.90
CA ILE A 62 -1.62 2.83 0.16
C ILE A 62 -1.05 1.42 -0.04
N LEU A 63 -1.71 0.43 0.55
CA LEU A 63 -1.29 -0.97 0.56
C LEU A 63 -2.35 -1.84 -0.09
N ILE A 64 -1.93 -2.64 -1.07
CA ILE A 64 -2.85 -3.42 -1.91
C ILE A 64 -2.53 -4.91 -1.79
N CYS A 65 -3.55 -5.72 -1.49
CA CYS A 65 -3.49 -7.17 -1.62
C CYS A 65 -4.83 -7.69 -2.11
N GLY A 66 -4.99 -9.01 -2.24
CA GLY A 66 -6.21 -9.60 -2.81
C GLY A 66 -7.49 -9.15 -2.10
N THR A 67 -7.46 -9.03 -0.76
CA THR A 67 -8.64 -8.62 0.03
C THR A 67 -8.46 -7.29 0.77
N GLY A 68 -7.26 -6.73 0.83
CA GLY A 68 -6.89 -5.62 1.73
C GLY A 68 -6.78 -6.02 3.20
N ILE A 69 -7.59 -6.96 3.68
CA ILE A 69 -7.70 -7.34 5.11
C ILE A 69 -6.35 -7.76 5.70
N GLY A 70 -5.56 -8.56 4.98
CA GLY A 70 -4.24 -9.00 5.44
C GLY A 70 -3.27 -7.84 5.66
N MET A 71 -3.23 -6.89 4.72
CA MET A 71 -2.38 -5.70 4.82
C MET A 71 -2.80 -4.81 5.98
N ASP A 72 -4.11 -4.59 6.14
CA ASP A 72 -4.67 -3.79 7.24
C ASP A 72 -4.33 -4.36 8.61
N MET A 73 -4.52 -5.67 8.81
CA MET A 73 -4.16 -6.34 10.06
C MET A 73 -2.67 -6.20 10.41
N VAL A 74 -1.79 -6.23 9.41
CA VAL A 74 -0.34 -6.08 9.63
C VAL A 74 0.00 -4.62 9.95
N ALA A 75 -0.53 -3.69 9.17
CA ALA A 75 -0.20 -2.28 9.30
C ALA A 75 -0.76 -1.66 10.59
N ASN A 76 -1.97 -2.03 11.02
CA ASN A 76 -2.56 -1.60 12.29
C ASN A 76 -1.77 -2.10 13.54
N LYS A 77 -0.88 -3.09 13.41
CA LYS A 77 0.00 -3.51 14.53
C LYS A 77 1.15 -2.54 14.78
N ILE A 78 1.44 -1.64 13.85
CA ILE A 78 2.52 -0.67 14.00
C ILE A 78 2.04 0.52 14.84
N LYS A 79 2.74 0.81 15.93
CA LYS A 79 2.41 1.94 16.82
C LYS A 79 2.42 3.25 16.04
N GLY A 80 1.33 4.03 16.17
CA GLY A 80 1.19 5.34 15.52
C GLY A 80 0.49 5.27 14.16
N ILE A 81 0.16 4.08 13.67
CA ILE A 81 -0.56 3.87 12.42
C ILE A 81 -2.05 3.63 12.68
N ARG A 82 -2.89 4.10 11.76
CA ARG A 82 -4.31 3.82 11.71
C ARG A 82 -4.68 3.47 10.29
N THR A 83 -5.09 2.23 10.06
CA THR A 83 -5.39 1.75 8.72
C THR A 83 -6.86 1.42 8.57
N ALA A 84 -7.35 1.62 7.35
CA ALA A 84 -8.69 1.23 6.97
C ALA A 84 -8.68 0.50 5.63
N VAL A 85 -9.41 -0.61 5.55
CA VAL A 85 -9.72 -1.30 4.29
C VAL A 85 -10.90 -0.61 3.62
N SER A 86 -10.72 -0.22 2.37
CA SER A 86 -11.79 0.24 1.49
C SER A 86 -11.93 -0.68 0.30
N LYS A 87 -13.17 -1.06 -0.03
CA LYS A 87 -13.47 -1.74 -1.29
C LYS A 87 -13.74 -0.70 -2.35
N VAL A 88 -12.85 -0.60 -3.33
CA VAL A 88 -13.12 0.20 -4.52
C VAL A 88 -14.02 -0.64 -5.43
N HIS A 89 -15.06 -0.04 -6.02
CA HIS A 89 -16.05 -0.74 -6.87
C HIS A 89 -15.46 -1.36 -8.17
N THR A 90 -14.13 -1.28 -8.34
CA THR A 90 -13.33 -1.83 -9.42
C THR A 90 -12.43 -2.96 -8.89
N GLN A 91 -13.00 -4.16 -8.72
CA GLN A 91 -12.34 -5.48 -8.58
C GLN A 91 -11.26 -5.71 -7.49
N TYR A 92 -10.67 -4.70 -6.83
CA TYR A 92 -9.57 -4.88 -5.86
C TYR A 92 -9.75 -4.02 -4.59
N PRO A 93 -9.67 -4.62 -3.39
CA PRO A 93 -9.68 -3.86 -2.13
C PRO A 93 -8.33 -3.18 -1.87
N VAL A 94 -8.38 -2.00 -1.24
CA VAL A 94 -7.22 -1.16 -0.96
C VAL A 94 -7.22 -0.80 0.53
N SER A 95 -6.07 -0.92 1.19
CA SER A 95 -5.90 -0.46 2.58
C SER A 95 -5.12 0.84 2.61
N THR A 96 -5.64 1.83 3.34
CA THR A 96 -5.00 3.14 3.47
C THR A 96 -4.56 3.36 4.90
N VAL A 97 -3.34 3.84 5.09
CA VAL A 97 -2.65 3.98 6.40
C VAL A 97 -2.19 5.39 6.66
#